data_AF-A0A1E3GVB5-F1
#
_entry.id   AF-A0A1E3GVB5-F1
#
_cell.length_a   1.000
_cell.length_b   1.000
_cell.length_c   1.000
_cell.angle_alpha   90.00
_cell.angle_beta   90.00
_cell.angle_gamma   90.00
#
_symmetry.space_group_name_H-M   'P 1'
#
loop_
_entity.id
_entity.type
_entity.pdbx_description
1 polymer ?
#
loop_
_entity_poly.entity_id
_entity_poly.type
_entity_poly.pdbx_seq_one_letter_code
_entity_poly.pdbx_strand_id
1 'polypeptide(L)'
;MQFDHLSYWAEPKIYCLTSRAPGAELFNLVNNLQQIASDAQIDVDLRPYQPHITLARKAREAVSIPIAPVRFRAQELVLMKSVSTDQGPQYFPMMHWPITDNG
;
A
#
# COMPACT_ATOMS: atom_id res chain seq x y z
N MET A 1 8.94 7.42 5.26
CA MET A 1 8.97 6.87 3.89
C MET A 1 8.83 7.99 2.87
N GLN A 2 9.34 7.82 1.65
CA GLN A 2 9.17 8.79 0.56
C GLN A 2 8.65 8.09 -0.69
N PHE A 3 7.57 8.61 -1.28
CA PHE A 3 7.06 8.18 -2.58
C PHE A 3 7.48 9.21 -3.64
N ASP A 4 8.44 8.84 -4.47
CA ASP A 4 9.16 9.75 -5.36
C ASP A 4 9.17 9.30 -6.82
N HIS A 5 8.42 8.26 -7.15
CA HIS A 5 8.30 7.78 -8.50
C HIS A 5 6.84 7.49 -8.88
N LEU A 6 6.41 8.05 -10.00
CA LEU A 6 5.14 7.70 -10.64
C LEU A 6 5.36 6.46 -11.51
N SER A 7 4.69 5.36 -11.17
CA SER A 7 4.74 4.09 -11.89
C SER A 7 3.44 3.85 -12.63
N TYR A 8 3.55 3.23 -13.80
CA TYR A 8 2.43 2.61 -14.52
C TYR A 8 2.57 1.10 -14.46
N TRP A 9 1.57 0.42 -13.93
CA TRP A 9 1.51 -1.04 -13.93
C TRP A 9 0.49 -1.50 -14.95
N ALA A 10 1.00 -2.07 -16.05
CA ALA A 10 0.21 -2.41 -17.23
C ALA A 10 -0.85 -3.49 -16.97
N GLU A 11 -0.48 -4.54 -16.24
CA GLU A 11 -1.38 -5.66 -15.93
C GLU A 11 -2.63 -5.20 -15.15
N PRO A 12 -2.51 -4.51 -13.99
CA PRO A 12 -3.67 -3.97 -13.28
C PRO A 12 -4.23 -2.65 -13.86
N LYS A 13 -3.56 -2.08 -14.88
CA LYS A 13 -3.91 -0.79 -15.52
C LYS A 13 -4.06 0.35 -14.50
N ILE A 14 -3.05 0.58 -13.68
CA ILE A 14 -3.05 1.65 -12.68
C ILE A 14 -1.88 2.61 -12.84
N TYR A 15 -2.12 3.86 -12.44
CA TYR A 15 -1.05 4.77 -12.03
C TYR A 15 -0.89 4.67 -10.52
N CYS A 16 0.34 4.52 -10.05
CA CYS A 16 0.62 4.49 -8.62
C CYS A 16 1.89 5.28 -8.29
N LEU A 17 1.92 5.87 -7.10
CA LEU A 17 3.16 6.35 -6.52
C LEU A 17 3.90 5.17 -5.92
N THR A 18 5.20 5.12 -6.13
CA THR A 18 6.12 4.10 -5.62
C THR A 18 7.32 4.76 -4.97
N SER A 19 8.06 4.00 -4.18
CA SER A 19 9.30 4.45 -3.55
C SER A 19 10.48 3.76 -4.24
N ARG A 20 11.48 4.53 -4.67
CA ARG A 20 12.74 3.95 -5.19
C ARG A 20 13.66 3.39 -4.09
N ALA A 21 13.48 3.84 -2.86
CA ALA A 21 14.26 3.43 -1.70
C ALA A 21 13.34 3.20 -0.49
N PRO A 22 12.48 2.17 -0.53
CA PRO A 22 11.62 1.83 0.60
C PRO A 22 12.47 1.33 1.78
N GLY A 23 12.13 1.77 3.00
CA GLY A 23 12.84 1.36 4.20
C GLY A 23 12.53 -0.10 4.60
N ALA A 24 13.53 -0.80 5.12
CA ALA A 24 13.41 -2.21 5.53
C ALA A 24 12.29 -2.45 6.56
N GLU A 25 12.03 -1.49 7.46
CA GLU A 25 11.00 -1.61 8.49
C GLU A 25 9.60 -1.88 7.94
N LEU A 26 9.28 -1.33 6.76
CA LEU A 26 7.98 -1.60 6.14
C LEU A 26 7.86 -3.05 5.68
N PHE A 27 8.94 -3.62 5.14
CA PHE A 27 8.95 -5.03 4.73
C PHE A 27 8.90 -5.95 5.95
N ASN A 28 9.60 -5.61 7.03
CA ASN A 28 9.49 -6.35 8.30
C ASN A 28 8.04 -6.36 8.79
N LEU A 29 7.35 -5.22 8.77
CA LEU A 29 5.94 -5.12 9.12
C LEU A 29 5.07 -6.01 8.22
N VAL A 30 5.24 -5.94 6.90
CA VAL A 30 4.46 -6.76 5.95
C VAL A 30 4.69 -8.25 6.18
N ASN A 31 5.93 -8.69 6.37
CA ASN A 31 6.26 -10.09 6.63
C ASN A 31 5.61 -10.58 7.92
N ASN A 32 5.65 -9.78 9.00
CA ASN A 32 4.99 -10.12 10.26
C ASN A 32 3.47 -10.22 10.10
N LEU A 33 2.84 -9.31 9.34
CA LEU A 33 1.41 -9.37 9.05
C LEU A 33 1.03 -10.59 8.21
N GLN A 34 1.85 -10.97 7.24
CA GLN A 34 1.66 -12.19 6.44
C GLN A 34 1.77 -13.46 7.30
N GLN A 35 2.71 -13.50 8.24
CA GLN A 35 2.82 -14.62 9.17
C GLN A 35 1.59 -14.73 10.07
N ILE A 36 1.14 -13.62 10.66
CA ILE A 36 -0.07 -13.57 11.48
C ILE A 36 -1.29 -14.05 10.68
N ALA A 37 -1.44 -13.61 9.43
CA ALA A 37 -2.53 -14.05 8.56
C ALA A 37 -2.45 -15.55 8.26
N SER A 38 -1.25 -16.07 7.97
CA SER A 38 -1.01 -17.50 7.74
C SER A 38 -1.38 -18.35 8.96
N ASP A 39 -0.94 -17.95 10.14
CA ASP A 39 -1.22 -18.66 11.40
C ASP A 39 -2.73 -18.67 11.72
N ALA A 40 -3.43 -17.60 11.31
CA ALA A 40 -4.88 -17.48 11.41
C ALA A 40 -5.64 -18.14 10.24
N GLN A 41 -4.96 -18.82 9.31
CA GLN A 41 -5.55 -19.45 8.13
C GLN A 41 -6.31 -18.47 7.23
N ILE A 42 -5.83 -17.23 7.12
CA ILE A 42 -6.36 -16.20 6.25
C ILE A 42 -5.54 -16.19 4.95
N ASP A 43 -6.21 -16.43 3.83
CA ASP A 43 -5.58 -16.34 2.51
C ASP A 43 -5.17 -14.90 2.19
N VAL A 44 -3.90 -14.71 1.86
CA VAL A 44 -3.33 -13.42 1.43
C VAL A 44 -2.63 -13.55 0.09
N ASP A 45 -2.47 -12.43 -0.61
CA ASP A 45 -1.69 -12.37 -1.84
C ASP A 45 -0.20 -12.56 -1.56
N LEU A 46 0.40 -13.57 -2.19
CA LEU A 46 1.80 -13.95 -2.02
C LEU A 46 2.76 -13.25 -3.00
N ARG A 47 2.24 -12.38 -3.88
CA ARG A 47 3.10 -11.59 -4.77
C ARG A 47 4.05 -10.73 -3.94
N PRO A 48 5.31 -10.53 -4.40
CA PRO A 48 6.25 -9.66 -3.72
C PRO A 48 5.64 -8.30 -3.42
N TYR A 49 5.70 -7.89 -2.15
CA TYR A 49 5.14 -6.61 -1.73
C TYR A 49 5.91 -5.46 -2.36
N GLN A 50 5.20 -4.62 -3.12
CA GLN A 50 5.72 -3.38 -3.66
C GLN A 50 4.99 -2.22 -3.00
N PRO A 51 5.63 -1.42 -2.13
CA PRO A 51 4.98 -0.28 -1.49
C PRO A 51 4.48 0.72 -2.52
N HIS A 52 3.17 0.95 -2.57
CA HIS A 52 2.57 1.83 -3.56
C HIS A 52 1.30 2.52 -3.05
N ILE A 53 0.98 3.66 -3.66
CA ILE A 53 -0.30 4.36 -3.48
C ILE A 53 -0.96 4.43 -4.87
N THR A 54 -2.08 3.75 -5.05
CA THR A 54 -2.85 3.83 -6.30
C THR A 54 -3.46 5.23 -6.44
N LEU A 55 -3.15 5.93 -7.53
CA LEU A 55 -3.70 7.25 -7.85
C LEU A 55 -4.92 7.15 -8.76
N ALA A 56 -4.84 6.30 -9.78
CA ALA A 56 -5.91 6.11 -10.74
C ALA A 56 -5.92 4.67 -11.27
N ARG A 57 -7.11 4.22 -11.67
CA ARG A 57 -7.34 2.90 -12.30
C ARG A 57 -7.79 3.10 -13.73
N LYS A 58 -7.78 2.02 -14.52
CA LYS A 58 -8.11 2.04 -15.96
C LYS A 58 -7.17 2.95 -16.76
N ALA A 59 -5.92 3.08 -16.30
CA ALA A 59 -4.86 3.79 -17.00
C ALA A 59 -4.56 3.09 -18.33
N ARG A 60 -4.45 3.88 -19.41
CA ARG A 60 -4.34 3.36 -20.77
C ARG A 60 -2.90 3.18 -21.24
N GLU A 61 -2.00 4.03 -20.79
CA GLU A 61 -0.62 4.07 -21.25
C GLU A 61 0.30 4.59 -20.14
N ALA A 62 1.61 4.39 -20.27
CA ALA A 62 2.58 4.97 -19.36
C ALA A 62 2.69 6.48 -19.61
N VAL A 63 2.82 7.25 -18.53
CA VAL A 63 3.10 8.70 -18.61
C VAL A 63 4.39 9.00 -17.86
N SER A 64 5.21 9.89 -18.44
CA SER A 64 6.42 10.39 -17.79
C SER A 64 6.18 11.83 -17.38
N ILE A 65 5.82 12.02 -16.12
CA ILE A 65 5.55 13.33 -15.54
C ILE A 65 6.43 13.47 -14.30
N PRO A 66 7.19 14.58 -14.14
CA PRO A 66 7.93 14.81 -12.92
C PRO A 66 6.96 14.96 -11.75
N ILE A 67 7.25 14.27 -10.65
CA ILE A 67 6.49 14.41 -9.41
C ILE A 67 7.37 14.99 -8.31
N ALA A 68 6.80 15.87 -7.50
CA ALA A 68 7.41 16.23 -6.24
C ALA A 68 7.31 15.04 -5.27
N PRO A 69 8.39 14.70 -4.54
CA PRO A 69 8.34 13.59 -3.60
C PRO A 69 7.29 13.80 -2.50
N VAL A 70 6.44 12.80 -2.29
CA VAL A 70 5.49 12.78 -1.17
C VAL A 70 6.19 12.15 0.03
N ARG A 71 6.48 12.96 1.04
CA ARG A 71 7.01 12.47 2.33
C ARG A 71 5.86 11.94 3.17
N PHE A 72 5.98 10.69 3.59
CA PHE A 72 4.96 9.99 4.35
C PHE A 72 5.55 9.49 5.68
N ARG A 73 5.00 9.99 6.80
CA ARG A 73 5.25 9.47 8.14
C ARG A 73 3.96 8.78 8.59
N ALA A 74 3.99 7.45 8.62
CA ALA A 74 2.89 6.68 9.18
C ALA A 74 2.82 6.95 10.70
N GLN A 75 1.61 7.16 11.22
CA GLN A 75 1.35 7.36 12.64
C GLN A 75 0.66 6.15 13.27
N GLU A 76 -0.06 5.39 12.46
CA GLU A 76 -0.78 4.20 12.87
C GLU A 76 -0.87 3.19 11.72
N LEU A 77 -1.01 1.93 12.08
CA LEU A 77 -1.50 0.86 11.21
C LEU A 77 -3.01 0.72 11.44
N VAL A 78 -3.78 0.61 10.37
CA VAL A 78 -5.24 0.47 10.46
C VAL A 78 -5.69 -0.78 9.73
N LEU A 79 -6.47 -1.63 10.40
CA LEU A 79 -7.21 -2.71 9.76
C LEU A 79 -8.49 -2.13 9.17
N MET A 80 -8.63 -2.21 7.84
CA MET A 80 -9.79 -1.70 7.11
C MET A 80 -10.65 -2.86 6.61
N LYS A 81 -11.97 -2.74 6.76
CA LYS A 81 -12.95 -3.61 6.09
C LYS A 81 -13.39 -2.96 4.78
N SER A 82 -13.15 -3.64 3.66
CA SER A 82 -13.66 -3.25 2.35
C SER A 82 -15.03 -3.86 2.09
N VAL A 83 -16.03 -3.03 1.76
CA VAL A 83 -17.37 -3.47 1.37
C VAL A 83 -17.66 -2.97 -0.05
N SER A 84 -17.93 -3.91 -0.96
CA SER A 84 -18.31 -3.57 -2.33
C SER A 84 -19.72 -2.99 -2.37
N THR A 85 -19.88 -1.85 -3.04
CA THR A 85 -21.17 -1.20 -3.30
C THR A 85 -21.31 -0.90 -4.78
N ASP A 86 -22.51 -0.51 -5.20
CA ASP A 86 -22.78 -0.10 -6.59
C ASP A 86 -21.96 1.13 -7.03
N GLN A 87 -21.48 1.92 -6.06
CA GLN A 87 -20.64 3.10 -6.30
C GLN A 87 -19.13 2.80 -6.17
N GLY A 88 -18.75 1.54 -5.95
CA GLY A 88 -17.38 1.10 -5.70
C GLY A 88 -17.12 0.64 -4.27
N PRO A 89 -15.88 0.27 -3.93
CA PRO A 89 -15.54 -0.20 -2.60
C PRO A 89 -15.57 0.96 -1.58
N GLN A 90 -16.24 0.72 -0.46
CA GLN A 90 -16.17 1.58 0.73
C GLN A 90 -15.29 0.92 1.79
N TYR A 91 -14.47 1.73 2.47
CA TYR A 91 -13.52 1.24 3.47
C TYR A 91 -13.92 1.74 4.86
N PHE A 92 -14.07 0.80 5.80
CA PHE A 92 -14.45 1.08 7.17
C PHE A 92 -13.28 0.73 8.09
N PRO A 93 -12.78 1.66 8.91
CA PRO A 93 -11.77 1.34 9.92
C PRO A 93 -12.35 0.39 10.98
N MET A 94 -11.61 -0.68 11.29
CA MET A 94 -12.01 -1.69 12.27
C MET A 94 -11.16 -1.62 13.55
N MET A 95 -9.84 -1.49 13.38
CA MET A 95 -8.86 -1.44 14.47
C MET A 95 -7.66 -0.58 14.07
N HIS A 96 -7.03 0.05 15.06
CA HIS A 96 -5.91 0.96 14.88
C HIS A 96 -4.81 0.58 15.87
N TRP A 97 -3.56 0.63 15.42
CA TRP A 97 -2.38 0.46 16.27
C TRP A 97 -1.42 1.63 16.02
N PRO A 98 -1.13 2.47 17.03
CA PRO A 98 -0.18 3.55 16.87
C PRO A 98 1.22 2.99 16.60
N ILE A 99 1.94 3.64 15.70
CA ILE A 99 3.36 3.37 15.48
C ILE A 99 4.12 4.13 16.56
N THR A 100 4.67 3.38 17.50
CA THR A 100 5.56 3.92 18.53
C THR A 100 6.99 3.91 18.02
N ASP A 101 7.68 5.03 18.19
CA ASP A 101 9.14 5.04 18.06
C ASP A 101 9.68 4.21 19.22
N ASN A 102 10.25 3.03 18.94
CA ASN A 102 11.09 2.35 19.91
C ASN A 102 12.37 3.17 19.99
N GLY A 103 12.46 4.01 21.02
CA GLY A 103 13.63 4.87 21.28
C GLY A 103 14.93 4.10 21.44
#